data_AF-A0A2T9JKX4-F1
#
_entry.id   AF-A0A2T9JKX4-F1
#
_cell.length_a   1.000
_cell.length_b   1.000
_cell.length_c   1.000
_cell.angle_alpha   90.00
_cell.angle_beta   90.00
_cell.angle_gamma   90.00
#
_symmetry.space_group_name_H-M   'P 1'
#
loop_
_entity.id
_entity.type
_entity.pdbx_description
1 polymer ?
#
loop_
_entity_poly.entity_id
_entity_poly.type
_entity_poly.pdbx_seq_one_letter_code
_entity_poly.pdbx_strand_id
1 'polypeptide(L)'
;MHMETLIDGLIAAAPELAPRLAEHYADYDELLGYIFFSYDVVAQAVALHRGSDEDRVRLAAMLALMEQAWAEEGVSHVDAETVAVIALSFLESLDREALQALRPMLGPEMGRAADRYYLPQPPPTLGRRGAMLLRRIFPGFPKKA
;
A
#
# COMPACT_ATOMS: atom_id res chain seq x y z
N MET A 1 10.45 -13.14 1.20
CA MET A 1 10.89 -12.50 2.44
C MET A 1 9.74 -12.63 3.43
N HIS A 2 9.99 -13.08 4.66
CA HIS A 2 8.96 -13.17 5.70
C HIS A 2 8.74 -11.80 6.36
N MET A 3 7.55 -11.58 6.91
CA MET A 3 7.18 -10.33 7.60
C MET A 3 8.23 -9.88 8.64
N GLU A 4 8.73 -10.78 9.47
CA GLU A 4 9.76 -10.47 10.47
C GLU A 4 11.03 -9.89 9.83
N THR A 5 11.49 -10.49 8.73
CA THR A 5 12.66 -10.01 7.98
C THR A 5 12.40 -8.65 7.32
N LEU A 6 11.18 -8.41 6.83
CA LEU A 6 10.79 -7.10 6.31
C LEU A 6 10.85 -6.05 7.42
N ILE A 7 10.30 -6.35 8.60
CA ILE A 7 10.28 -5.43 9.74
C ILE A 7 11.68 -5.10 10.23
N ASP A 8 12.56 -6.09 10.37
CA ASP A 8 13.97 -5.86 10.72
C ASP A 8 14.66 -4.96 9.70
N GLY A 9 14.39 -5.18 8.40
CA GLY A 9 14.89 -4.33 7.32
C GLY A 9 14.35 -2.90 7.41
N LEU A 10 13.06 -2.73 7.70
CA LEU A 10 12.43 -1.42 7.87
C LEU A 10 13.04 -0.67 9.07
N ILE A 11 13.31 -1.35 10.18
CA ILE A 11 13.99 -0.79 11.34
C ILE A 11 15.43 -0.38 10.99
N ALA A 12 16.16 -1.19 10.24
CA ALA A 12 17.51 -0.84 9.81
C ALA A 12 17.51 0.43 8.94
N ALA A 13 16.52 0.60 8.06
CA ALA A 13 16.37 1.79 7.24
C ALA A 13 15.86 3.02 8.04
N ALA A 14 14.97 2.78 9.01
CA ALA A 14 14.37 3.79 9.87
C ALA A 14 14.37 3.35 11.35
N PRO A 15 15.47 3.55 12.09
CA PRO A 15 15.59 3.08 13.48
C PRO A 15 14.55 3.66 14.44
N GLU A 16 13.89 4.78 14.08
CA GLU A 16 12.78 5.37 14.84
C GLU A 16 11.55 4.45 14.91
N LEU A 17 11.46 3.44 14.05
CA LEU A 17 10.41 2.41 14.10
C LEU A 17 10.62 1.39 15.22
N ALA A 18 11.87 1.16 15.65
CA ALA A 18 12.17 0.17 16.70
C ALA A 18 11.45 0.44 18.03
N PRO A 19 11.48 1.66 18.60
CA PRO A 19 10.74 1.93 19.84
C PRO A 19 9.22 1.80 19.66
N ARG A 20 8.67 2.18 18.49
CA ARG A 20 7.23 2.05 18.21
C ARG A 20 6.81 0.58 18.12
N LEU A 21 7.64 -0.25 17.49
CA LEU A 21 7.41 -1.69 17.46
C LEU A 21 7.41 -2.31 18.86
N ALA A 22 8.33 -1.87 19.73
CA ALA A 22 8.39 -2.33 21.12
C ALA A 22 7.12 -1.95 21.91
N GLU A 23 6.54 -0.77 21.66
CA GLU A 23 5.25 -0.36 22.24
C GLU A 23 4.12 -1.32 21.85
N HIS A 24 4.03 -1.73 20.58
CA HIS A 24 3.02 -2.71 20.15
C HIS A 24 3.13 -4.04 20.91
N TYR A 25 4.34 -4.58 21.08
CA TYR A 25 4.52 -5.80 21.85
C TYR A 25 4.16 -5.65 23.33
N ALA A 26 4.43 -4.48 23.92
CA ALA A 26 4.10 -4.22 25.32
C ALA A 26 2.59 -4.05 25.54
N ASP A 27 1.88 -3.44 24.59
CA ASP A 27 0.46 -3.12 24.73
C ASP A 27 -0.45 -4.27 24.27
N TYR A 28 -0.01 -5.10 23.32
CA TYR A 28 -0.84 -6.13 22.69
C TYR A 28 -0.36 -7.56 22.93
N ASP A 29 0.77 -7.78 23.61
CA ASP A 29 1.46 -9.09 23.76
C ASP A 29 1.83 -9.80 22.43
N GLU A 30 1.51 -9.19 21.29
CA GLU A 30 1.79 -9.67 19.93
C GLU A 30 1.96 -8.50 18.96
N LEU A 31 2.54 -8.77 17.79
CA LEU A 31 2.63 -7.78 16.72
C LEU A 31 1.36 -7.79 15.86
N LEU A 32 0.64 -6.67 15.86
CA LEU A 32 -0.44 -6.40 14.92
C LEU A 32 0.12 -5.72 13.66
N GLY A 33 0.62 -6.52 12.72
CA GLY A 33 1.33 -6.03 11.52
C GLY A 33 0.56 -4.97 10.73
N TYR A 34 -0.77 -5.11 10.60
CA TYR A 34 -1.60 -4.11 9.94
C TYR A 34 -1.63 -2.75 10.67
N ILE A 35 -1.65 -2.75 12.01
CA ILE A 35 -1.62 -1.51 12.81
C ILE A 35 -0.25 -0.84 12.66
N PHE A 36 0.82 -1.61 12.85
CA PHE A 36 2.17 -1.09 12.73
C PHE A 36 2.43 -0.45 11.35
N PHE A 37 1.97 -1.10 10.27
CA PHE A 37 2.10 -0.55 8.93
C PHE A 37 1.23 0.69 8.70
N SER A 38 -0.03 0.67 9.14
CA SER A 38 -0.97 1.77 8.91
C SER A 38 -0.65 3.05 9.67
N TYR A 39 -0.06 2.94 10.87
CA TYR A 39 0.26 4.10 11.68
C TYR A 39 1.76 4.43 11.66
N ASP A 40 2.62 3.50 12.05
CA ASP A 40 4.03 3.82 12.31
C ASP A 40 4.84 3.91 11.03
N VAL A 41 4.69 2.93 10.14
CA VAL A 41 5.43 2.90 8.86
C VAL A 41 4.95 4.03 7.95
N VAL A 42 3.64 4.29 7.86
CA VAL A 42 3.10 5.43 7.10
C VAL A 42 3.59 6.76 7.67
N ALA A 43 3.46 6.98 8.99
CA ALA A 43 3.90 8.23 9.60
C ALA A 43 5.41 8.44 9.39
N GLN A 44 6.21 7.38 9.49
CA GLN A 44 7.64 7.45 9.25
C GLN A 44 7.96 7.75 7.77
N ALA A 45 7.27 7.12 6.82
CA ALA A 45 7.48 7.39 5.40
C ALA A 45 7.17 8.85 5.04
N VAL A 46 6.08 9.40 5.58
CA VAL A 46 5.71 10.82 5.41
C VAL A 46 6.73 11.76 6.05
N ALA A 47 7.20 11.44 7.27
CA ALA A 47 8.21 12.22 7.95
C ALA A 47 9.52 12.26 7.18
N LEU A 48 10.01 11.10 6.72
CA LEU A 48 11.24 10.98 5.94
C LEU A 48 11.13 11.71 4.59
N HIS A 49 9.98 11.65 3.93
CA HIS A 49 9.75 12.37 2.67
C HIS A 49 9.93 13.89 2.84
N ARG A 50 9.42 14.43 3.95
CA ARG A 50 9.48 15.86 4.30
C ARG A 50 10.84 16.28 4.90
N GLY A 51 11.71 15.32 5.17
CA GLY A 51 13.00 15.52 5.82
C GLY A 51 14.11 15.99 4.87
N SER A 52 15.34 15.71 5.31
CA SER A 52 16.58 15.99 4.60
C SER A 52 16.77 15.08 3.38
N ASP A 53 17.85 15.31 2.61
CA ASP A 53 18.22 14.39 1.53
C ASP A 53 18.61 13.00 2.05
N GLU A 54 19.24 12.93 3.22
CA GLU A 54 19.57 11.67 3.89
C GLU A 54 18.30 10.91 4.28
N ASP A 55 17.28 11.62 4.77
CA ASP A 55 15.97 11.02 5.08
C ASP A 55 15.29 10.48 3.82
N ARG A 56 15.41 11.17 2.68
CA ARG A 56 14.90 10.67 1.39
C ARG A 56 15.63 9.41 0.91
N VAL A 57 16.93 9.27 1.19
CA VAL A 57 17.67 8.02 0.93
C VAL A 57 17.15 6.88 1.79
N ARG A 58 16.91 7.14 3.07
CA ARG A 58 16.34 6.15 4.01
C ARG A 58 14.92 5.73 3.60
N LEU A 59 14.10 6.69 3.19
CA LEU A 59 12.78 6.42 2.61
C LEU A 59 12.87 5.55 1.37
N ALA A 60 13.78 5.86 0.44
CA ALA A 60 13.98 5.05 -0.76
C ALA A 60 14.37 3.60 -0.40
N ALA A 61 15.22 3.40 0.62
CA ALA A 61 15.55 2.07 1.13
C ALA A 61 14.33 1.34 1.72
N MET A 62 13.50 2.02 2.51
CA MET A 62 12.25 1.43 3.03
C MET A 62 11.30 0.99 1.92
N LEU A 63 11.08 1.87 0.94
CA LEU A 63 10.20 1.57 -0.20
C LEU A 63 10.75 0.42 -1.06
N ALA A 64 12.07 0.36 -1.25
CA ALA A 64 12.72 -0.73 -1.96
C ALA A 64 12.57 -2.09 -1.26
N LEU A 65 12.65 -2.12 0.08
CA LEU A 65 12.40 -3.34 0.86
C LEU A 65 10.96 -3.82 0.72
N MET A 66 9.98 -2.92 0.79
CA MET A 66 8.57 -3.28 0.58
C MET A 66 8.30 -3.75 -0.86
N GLU A 67 8.92 -3.12 -1.85
CA GLU A 67 8.82 -3.54 -3.25
C GLU A 67 9.44 -4.94 -3.45
N GLN A 68 10.58 -5.22 -2.83
CA GLN A 68 11.20 -6.54 -2.86
C GLN A 68 10.30 -7.60 -2.20
N ALA A 69 9.75 -7.29 -1.03
CA ALA A 69 8.79 -8.16 -0.35
C ALA A 69 7.61 -8.50 -1.26
N TRP A 70 7.13 -7.50 -1.99
CA TRP A 70 6.03 -7.63 -2.94
C TRP A 70 6.41 -8.48 -4.16
N ALA A 71 7.55 -8.22 -4.79
CA ALA A 71 7.95 -8.88 -6.04
C ALA A 71 8.24 -10.39 -5.85
N GLU A 72 8.72 -10.78 -4.66
CA GLU A 72 9.03 -12.17 -4.34
C GLU A 72 7.78 -13.09 -4.30
N GLU A 73 6.57 -12.55 -4.18
CA GLU A 73 5.33 -13.32 -4.27
C GLU A 73 5.10 -13.96 -5.65
N GLY A 74 5.50 -13.28 -6.72
CA GLY A 74 5.34 -13.77 -8.09
C GLY A 74 6.16 -15.03 -8.42
N VAL A 75 7.11 -15.39 -7.55
CA VAL A 75 8.03 -16.52 -7.75
C VAL A 75 7.68 -17.71 -6.85
N SER A 76 7.04 -17.50 -5.69
CA SER A 76 7.03 -18.56 -4.65
C SER A 76 5.73 -18.81 -3.87
N HIS A 77 4.66 -17.99 -3.94
CA HIS A 77 3.44 -18.16 -3.09
C HIS A 77 3.71 -18.20 -1.57
N VAL A 78 4.88 -17.75 -1.10
CA VAL A 78 5.33 -18.00 0.28
C VAL A 78 4.75 -17.02 1.30
N ASP A 79 4.21 -15.85 0.90
CA ASP A 79 3.69 -14.89 1.89
C ASP A 79 2.66 -13.87 1.35
N ALA A 80 1.45 -14.36 1.05
CA ALA A 80 0.31 -13.51 0.67
C ALA A 80 -0.11 -12.54 1.78
N GLU A 81 0.22 -12.85 3.03
CA GLU A 81 -0.05 -12.00 4.16
C GLU A 81 0.84 -10.75 4.15
N THR A 82 2.14 -10.89 3.87
CA THR A 82 3.04 -9.74 3.73
C THR A 82 2.59 -8.79 2.62
N VAL A 83 2.17 -9.30 1.46
CA VAL A 83 1.65 -8.46 0.38
C VAL A 83 0.31 -7.83 0.76
N ALA A 84 -0.59 -8.57 1.40
CA ALA A 84 -1.85 -8.03 1.89
C ALA A 84 -1.63 -6.90 2.91
N VAL A 85 -0.65 -7.02 3.82
CA VAL A 85 -0.32 -5.96 4.79
C VAL A 85 0.23 -4.73 4.07
N ILE A 86 1.17 -4.87 3.13
CA ILE A 86 1.69 -3.72 2.38
C ILE A 86 0.58 -3.04 1.56
N ALA A 87 -0.26 -3.82 0.88
CA ALA A 87 -1.35 -3.30 0.06
C ALA A 87 -2.42 -2.60 0.90
N LEU A 88 -3.00 -3.33 1.85
CA LEU A 88 -4.19 -2.91 2.60
C LEU A 88 -3.85 -2.00 3.78
N SER A 89 -2.64 -2.09 4.34
CA SER A 89 -2.28 -1.36 5.55
C SER A 89 -1.32 -0.20 5.29
N PHE A 90 -0.44 -0.28 4.30
CA PHE A 90 0.42 0.86 3.94
C PHE A 90 -0.18 1.71 2.82
N LEU A 91 -0.42 1.14 1.63
CA LEU A 91 -0.86 1.93 0.47
C LEU A 91 -2.26 2.55 0.67
N GLU A 92 -3.20 1.84 1.29
CA GLU A 92 -4.54 2.36 1.57
C GLU A 92 -4.58 3.37 2.73
N SER A 93 -3.61 3.32 3.64
CA SER A 93 -3.52 4.25 4.77
C SER A 93 -2.87 5.57 4.40
N LEU A 94 -2.20 5.65 3.24
CA LEU A 94 -1.73 6.91 2.70
C LEU A 94 -2.91 7.75 2.23
N ASP A 95 -3.00 8.97 2.74
CA ASP A 95 -3.92 9.94 2.18
C ASP A 95 -3.53 10.29 0.72
N ARG A 96 -4.44 10.96 0.00
CA ARG A 96 -4.22 11.30 -1.41
C ARG A 96 -2.98 12.17 -1.62
N GLU A 97 -2.61 13.03 -0.69
CA GLU A 97 -1.45 13.92 -0.86
C GLU A 97 -0.15 13.13 -0.65
N ALA A 98 -0.08 12.34 0.43
CA ALA A 98 1.04 11.49 0.77
C ALA A 98 1.30 10.44 -0.32
N LEU A 99 0.25 9.79 -0.84
CA LEU A 99 0.39 8.84 -1.93
C LEU A 99 0.95 9.52 -3.20
N GLN A 100 0.56 10.76 -3.50
CA GLN A 100 1.01 11.51 -4.68
C GLN A 100 2.49 11.87 -4.57
N ALA A 101 2.88 12.28 -3.36
CA ALA A 101 4.23 12.64 -3.01
C ALA A 101 5.19 11.45 -3.07
N LEU A 102 4.74 10.28 -2.58
CA LEU A 102 5.53 9.06 -2.58
C LEU A 102 5.50 8.30 -3.92
N ARG A 103 4.49 8.52 -4.76
CA ARG A 103 4.28 7.81 -6.03
C ARG A 103 5.52 7.72 -6.94
N PRO A 104 6.36 8.77 -7.10
CA PRO A 104 7.57 8.71 -7.93
C PRO A 104 8.68 7.81 -7.37
N MET A 105 8.62 7.51 -6.06
CA MET A 105 9.59 6.69 -5.35
C MET A 105 9.16 5.23 -5.21
N LEU A 106 7.88 4.92 -5.51
CA LEU A 106 7.38 3.55 -5.47
C LEU A 106 7.98 2.72 -6.61
N GLY A 107 8.33 1.47 -6.30
CA GLY A 107 8.74 0.49 -7.28
C GLY A 107 7.62 0.07 -8.24
N PRO A 108 7.92 -0.76 -9.25
CA PRO A 108 6.99 -1.10 -10.32
C PRO A 108 5.72 -1.82 -9.85
N GLU A 109 5.80 -2.75 -8.91
CA GLU A 109 4.65 -3.50 -8.40
C GLU A 109 3.78 -2.63 -7.50
N MET A 110 4.39 -2.01 -6.48
CA MET A 110 3.68 -1.11 -5.56
C MET A 110 3.12 0.10 -6.29
N GLY A 111 3.82 0.61 -7.31
CA GLY A 111 3.33 1.69 -8.16
C GLY A 111 2.08 1.29 -8.95
N ARG A 112 2.03 0.07 -9.51
CA ARG A 112 0.82 -0.47 -10.15
C ARG A 112 -0.33 -0.71 -9.18
N ALA A 113 -0.03 -1.11 -7.94
CA ALA A 113 -1.04 -1.21 -6.89
C ALA A 113 -1.58 0.18 -6.52
N ALA A 114 -0.71 1.16 -6.28
CA ALA A 114 -1.08 2.54 -6.01
C ALA A 114 -1.94 3.15 -7.13
N ASP A 115 -1.65 2.85 -8.40
CA ASP A 115 -2.47 3.34 -9.53
C ASP A 115 -3.90 2.78 -9.51
N ARG A 116 -4.10 1.55 -9.02
CA ARG A 116 -5.44 0.97 -8.83
C ARG A 116 -6.23 1.69 -7.72
N TYR A 117 -5.54 2.27 -6.75
CA TYR A 117 -6.13 3.11 -5.70
C TYR A 117 -6.33 4.57 -6.16
N TYR A 118 -5.48 5.06 -7.07
CA TYR A 118 -5.54 6.43 -7.61
C TYR A 118 -6.63 6.63 -8.65
N LEU A 119 -6.86 5.65 -9.50
CA LEU A 119 -7.82 5.78 -10.59
C LEU A 119 -9.23 5.56 -10.03
N PRO A 120 -10.19 6.49 -10.26
CA PRO A 120 -11.59 6.11 -10.13
C PRO A 120 -11.79 4.87 -10.99
N GLN A 121 -12.16 3.75 -10.35
CA GLN A 121 -12.58 2.56 -11.08
C GLN A 121 -13.60 3.04 -12.11
N PRO A 122 -13.40 2.84 -13.43
CA PRO A 122 -14.43 3.19 -14.38
C PRO A 122 -15.70 2.50 -13.88
N PRO A 123 -16.84 3.23 -13.77
CA PRO A 123 -18.08 2.60 -13.32
C PRO A 123 -18.25 1.32 -14.15
N PRO A 124 -18.62 0.19 -13.52
CA PRO A 124 -18.62 -1.10 -14.17
C PRO A 124 -19.28 -0.92 -15.52
N THR A 125 -18.51 -1.13 -16.59
CA THR A 125 -19.07 -0.95 -17.92
C THR A 125 -20.15 -2.00 -18.03
N LEU A 126 -21.42 -1.55 -18.01
CA LEU A 126 -22.55 -2.39 -18.34
C LEU A 126 -22.28 -2.90 -19.74
N GLY A 127 -21.72 -4.10 -19.83
CA GLY A 127 -21.51 -4.77 -21.10
C GLY A 127 -22.84 -4.81 -21.87
N ARG A 128 -22.79 -4.99 -23.19
CA ARG A 128 -23.98 -4.96 -24.07
C ARG A 128 -25.19 -5.71 -23.50
N ARG A 129 -24.98 -6.81 -22.77
CA ARG A 129 -26.03 -7.58 -22.08
C ARG A 129 -26.66 -6.86 -20.88
N GLY A 130 -25.87 -6.22 -20.03
CA GLY A 130 -26.35 -5.49 -18.86
C GLY A 130 -27.15 -4.23 -19.23
N ALA A 131 -26.70 -3.49 -20.25
CA ALA A 131 -27.43 -2.33 -20.76
C ALA A 131 -28.79 -2.71 -21.38
N MET A 132 -28.87 -3.90 -21.99
CA MET A 132 -30.10 -4.42 -22.58
C MET A 132 -31.10 -4.87 -21.50
N LEU A 133 -30.62 -5.43 -20.38
CA LEU A 133 -31.45 -5.84 -19.24
C LEU A 133 -32.09 -4.62 -18.55
N LEU A 134 -31.31 -3.56 -18.30
CA LEU A 134 -31.81 -2.34 -17.66
C LEU A 134 -32.81 -1.57 -18.54
N ARG A 135 -32.66 -1.60 -19.88
CA ARG A 135 -33.67 -1.04 -20.80
C ARG A 135 -35.01 -1.75 -20.78
N ARG A 136 -35.01 -3.05 -20.45
CA ARG A 136 -36.23 -3.85 -20.37
C ARG A 136 -36.99 -3.59 -19.07
N ILE A 137 -36.28 -3.18 -18.01
CA ILE A 137 -36.84 -2.90 -16.69
C ILE A 137 -37.16 -1.40 -16.52
N PHE A 138 -36.38 -0.51 -17.14
CA PHE A 138 -36.54 0.95 -17.08
C PHE A 138 -36.54 1.56 -18.50
N PRO A 139 -37.71 1.83 -19.10
CA PRO A 139 -37.81 2.30 -20.49
C PRO A 139 -37.23 3.71 -20.76
N GLY A 140 -36.79 4.44 -19.72
CA GLY A 140 -36.26 5.81 -19.82
C GLY A 140 -34.73 5.92 -19.86
N PHE A 141 -33.98 4.82 -19.96
CA PHE A 141 -32.51 4.89 -19.90
C PHE A 141 -31.91 5.56 -21.15
N PRO A 142 -31.08 6.62 -21.01
CA PRO A 142 -30.64 7.44 -22.13
C PRO A 142 -29.81 6.65 -23.16
N LYS A 143 -29.98 6.97 -24.44
CA LYS A 143 -29.14 6.46 -25.52
C LYS A 143 -27.77 7.17 -25.43
N LYS A 144 -26.67 6.40 -25.44
CA LYS A 144 -25.39 6.98 -25.84
C LYS A 144 -25.55 7.50 -27.27
N ALA A 145 -25.24 8.78 -27.49
CA ALA A 145 -25.03 9.36 -28.81
C ALA A 145 -23.84 8.70 -29.49
#